data_AF-A0AAJ5YUW3-F1
#
_entry.id   AF-A0AAJ5YUW3-F1
#
_cell.length_a   1.000
_cell.length_b   1.000
_cell.length_c   1.000
_cell.angle_alpha   90.00
_cell.angle_beta   90.00
_cell.angle_gamma   90.00
#
_symmetry.space_group_name_H-M   'P 1'
#
loop_
_entity.id
_entity.type
_entity.pdbx_description
1 polymer ?
#
loop_
_entity_poly.entity_id
_entity_poly.type
_entity_poly.pdbx_seq_one_letter_code
_entity_poly.pdbx_strand_id
1 'polypeptide(L)'
;MPGKGTLSARIQQKYSVPIITAGDLLRWHITNNTQLGKQASAVIRAGKLMPDETMMQLVGQKVEEMDQSDWLLDGFPRTSGQATMLNESLHSKNTPLTLVVNLNVPEEVILQRVLDRWTHIASGRV
;
A
#
# COMPACT_ATOMS: atom_id res chain seq x y z
N MET A 1 0.39 9.14 2.30
CA MET A 1 0.49 10.23 3.29
C MET A 1 1.93 10.69 3.38
N PRO A 2 2.19 11.99 3.57
CA PRO A 2 3.54 12.49 3.75
C PRO A 2 4.23 11.79 4.92
N GLY A 3 5.28 11.01 4.64
CA GLY A 3 6.10 10.33 5.65
C GLY A 3 5.86 8.82 5.85
N LYS A 4 4.76 8.21 5.37
CA LYS A 4 4.58 6.74 5.46
C LYS A 4 5.66 6.01 4.66
N GLY A 5 5.80 6.32 3.36
CA GLY A 5 6.81 5.66 2.52
C GLY A 5 8.24 5.86 3.02
N THR A 6 8.56 7.04 3.54
CA THR A 6 9.87 7.31 4.18
C THR A 6 10.10 6.45 5.40
N LEU A 7 9.07 6.27 6.25
CA LEU A 7 9.17 5.40 7.42
C LEU A 7 9.25 3.93 7.02
N SER A 8 8.41 3.47 6.09
CA SER A 8 8.42 2.11 5.57
C SER A 8 9.82 1.75 5.05
N ALA A 9 10.43 2.63 4.24
CA ALA A 9 11.79 2.44 3.74
C ALA A 9 12.83 2.31 4.87
N ARG A 10 12.72 3.12 5.95
CA ARG A 10 13.60 3.00 7.12
C ARG A 10 13.38 1.69 7.88
N ILE A 11 12.13 1.23 8.01
CA ILE A 11 11.80 -0.05 8.64
C ILE A 11 12.40 -1.20 7.85
N GLN A 12 12.23 -1.21 6.52
CA GLN A 12 12.84 -2.21 5.64
C GLN A 12 14.36 -2.22 5.76
N GLN A 13 15.02 -1.06 5.76
CA GLN A 13 16.48 -1.00 5.91
C GLN A 13 16.96 -1.51 7.28
N LYS A 14 16.21 -1.22 8.35
CA LYS A 14 16.62 -1.56 9.71
C LYS A 14 16.34 -3.03 10.08
N TYR A 15 15.23 -3.58 9.60
CA TYR A 15 14.74 -4.91 10.00
C TYR A 15 14.77 -5.93 8.86
N SER A 16 15.24 -5.54 7.66
CA SER A 16 15.27 -6.40 6.46
C SER A 16 13.91 -7.00 6.10
N VAL A 17 12.82 -6.33 6.45
CA VAL A 17 11.45 -6.79 6.20
C VAL A 17 11.00 -6.34 4.80
N PRO A 18 10.53 -7.24 3.92
CA PRO A 18 9.95 -6.88 2.64
C PRO A 18 8.71 -5.99 2.81
N ILE A 19 8.61 -4.95 1.98
CA ILE A 19 7.45 -4.06 1.94
C ILE A 19 6.58 -4.44 0.75
N ILE A 20 5.31 -4.68 1.01
CA ILE A 20 4.27 -4.79 0.00
C ILE A 20 3.55 -3.45 -0.06
N THR A 21 3.90 -2.63 -1.05
CA THR A 21 3.24 -1.36 -1.29
C THR A 21 2.12 -1.53 -2.30
N ALA A 22 0.86 -1.48 -1.87
CA ALA A 22 -0.29 -1.68 -2.74
C ALA A 22 -0.33 -0.68 -3.93
N GLY A 23 0.17 0.54 -3.70
CA GLY A 23 0.32 1.55 -4.75
C GLY A 23 1.36 1.19 -5.82
N ASP A 24 2.45 0.52 -5.45
CA ASP A 24 3.47 0.07 -6.41
C ASP A 24 2.97 -1.13 -7.23
N LEU A 25 2.26 -2.06 -6.60
CA LEU A 25 1.61 -3.17 -7.30
C LEU A 25 0.64 -2.65 -8.38
N LEU A 26 -0.22 -1.69 -8.04
CA LEU A 26 -1.11 -1.06 -9.02
C LEU A 26 -0.33 -0.32 -10.12
N ARG A 27 0.69 0.46 -9.76
CA ARG A 27 1.54 1.18 -10.74
C ARG A 27 2.25 0.22 -11.70
N TRP A 28 2.71 -0.92 -11.21
CA TRP A 28 3.31 -1.96 -12.04
C TRP A 28 2.30 -2.48 -13.07
N HIS A 29 1.08 -2.81 -12.66
CA HIS A 29 0.03 -3.24 -13.60
C HIS A 29 -0.31 -2.17 -14.65
N ILE A 30 -0.41 -0.90 -14.23
CA ILE A 30 -0.66 0.23 -15.13
C ILE A 30 0.47 0.37 -16.16
N THR A 31 1.73 0.34 -15.70
CA THR A 31 2.91 0.51 -16.57
C THR A 31 3.05 -0.64 -17.56
N ASN A 32 2.70 -1.87 -17.14
CA ASN A 32 2.73 -3.05 -17.99
C ASN A 32 1.46 -3.25 -18.84
N ASN A 33 0.54 -2.28 -18.85
CA ASN A 33 -0.70 -2.32 -19.65
C ASN A 33 -1.54 -3.60 -19.47
N THR A 34 -1.52 -4.20 -18.28
CA THR A 34 -2.35 -5.38 -18.00
C THR A 34 -3.84 -5.02 -17.99
N GLN A 35 -4.72 -6.02 -18.05
CA GLN A 35 -6.16 -5.76 -17.97
C GLN A 35 -6.54 -5.02 -16.68
N LEU A 36 -6.01 -5.46 -15.53
CA LEU A 36 -6.13 -4.77 -14.25
C LEU A 36 -5.55 -3.35 -14.31
N GLY A 37 -4.40 -3.17 -14.95
CA GLY A 37 -3.75 -1.87 -15.11
C GLY A 37 -4.59 -0.87 -15.89
N LYS A 38 -5.24 -1.29 -16.98
CA LYS A 38 -6.14 -0.43 -17.76
C LYS A 38 -7.34 0.03 -16.93
N GLN A 39 -7.96 -0.89 -16.18
CA GLN A 39 -9.07 -0.58 -15.27
C GLN A 39 -8.61 0.36 -14.15
N ALA A 40 -7.49 0.05 -13.51
CA ALA A 40 -6.92 0.86 -12.44
C ALA A 40 -6.58 2.28 -12.90
N SER A 41 -6.00 2.42 -14.10
CA SER A 41 -5.71 3.72 -14.69
C SER A 41 -6.96 4.60 -14.83
N ALA A 42 -8.07 4.03 -15.32
CA ALA A 42 -9.33 4.75 -15.46
C ALA A 42 -9.92 5.19 -14.11
N VAL A 43 -9.94 4.28 -13.12
CA VAL A 43 -10.46 4.55 -11.77
C VAL A 43 -9.65 5.62 -11.05
N ILE A 44 -8.32 5.51 -11.08
CA ILE A 44 -7.40 6.43 -10.41
C ILE A 44 -7.45 7.82 -11.05
N ARG A 45 -7.52 7.90 -12.39
CA ARG A 45 -7.68 9.19 -13.10
C ARG A 45 -8.99 9.90 -12.74
N ALA A 46 -10.03 9.14 -12.41
CA ALA A 46 -11.29 9.67 -11.91
C ALA A 46 -11.26 10.04 -10.41
N GLY A 47 -10.11 9.94 -9.73
CA GLY A 47 -9.95 10.23 -8.30
C GLY A 47 -10.65 9.21 -7.39
N LYS A 48 -11.03 8.04 -7.92
CA LYS A 48 -11.74 6.99 -7.18
C LYS A 48 -10.77 5.95 -6.61
N LEU A 49 -11.23 5.22 -5.60
CA LEU A 49 -10.54 4.04 -5.08
C LEU A 49 -10.91 2.82 -5.93
N MET A 50 -9.96 1.88 -6.03
CA MET A 50 -10.22 0.56 -6.59
C MET A 50 -11.21 -0.20 -5.69
N PRO A 51 -12.04 -1.09 -6.26
CA PRO A 51 -12.90 -1.96 -5.47
C PRO A 51 -12.10 -2.80 -4.46
N ASP A 52 -12.68 -3.00 -3.28
CA ASP A 52 -12.03 -3.69 -2.16
C ASP A 52 -11.60 -5.11 -2.53
N GLU A 53 -12.45 -5.85 -3.24
CA GLU A 53 -12.18 -7.20 -3.73
C GLU A 53 -10.98 -7.24 -4.67
N THR A 54 -10.89 -6.29 -5.60
CA THR A 54 -9.77 -6.18 -6.54
C THR A 54 -8.46 -5.90 -5.80
N MET A 55 -8.50 -5.02 -4.79
CA MET A 55 -7.33 -4.74 -3.96
C MET A 55 -6.93 -5.93 -3.10
N MET A 56 -7.91 -6.65 -2.54
CA MET A 56 -7.65 -7.84 -1.74
C MET A 56 -7.03 -8.96 -2.59
N GLN A 57 -7.48 -9.17 -3.82
CA GLN A 57 -6.87 -10.13 -4.74
C GLN A 57 -5.41 -9.75 -5.03
N LEU A 58 -5.15 -8.48 -5.36
CA LEU A 58 -3.83 -7.99 -5.70
C LEU A 58 -2.83 -8.10 -4.53
N VAL A 59 -3.23 -7.64 -3.35
CA VAL A 59 -2.37 -7.65 -2.16
C VAL A 59 -2.27 -9.06 -1.58
N GLY A 60 -3.38 -9.80 -1.55
CA GLY A 60 -3.46 -11.17 -1.03
C GLY A 60 -2.52 -12.11 -1.78
N GLN A 61 -2.47 -12.06 -3.11
CA GLN A 61 -1.51 -12.83 -3.90
C GLN A 61 -0.07 -12.50 -3.48
N LYS A 62 0.26 -11.21 -3.27
CA LYS A 62 1.61 -10.84 -2.88
C LYS A 62 1.97 -11.27 -1.46
N VAL A 63 1.00 -11.28 -0.55
CA VAL A 63 1.18 -11.80 0.81
C VAL A 63 1.42 -13.31 0.79
N GLU A 64 0.70 -14.05 -0.06
CA GLU A 64 0.90 -15.50 -0.24
C GLU A 64 2.30 -15.84 -0.77
N GLU A 65 2.84 -15.02 -1.69
CA GLU A 65 4.20 -15.20 -2.20
C GLU A 65 5.30 -15.02 -1.14
N MET A 66 5.01 -14.35 -0.02
CA MET A 66 5.98 -14.09 1.06
C MET A 66 6.10 -15.24 2.07
N ASP A 67 5.55 -16.42 1.76
CA ASP A 67 5.44 -17.60 2.63
C ASP A 67 6.53 -17.68 3.74
N GLN A 68 6.07 -17.70 4.99
CA GLN A 68 6.88 -17.76 6.24
C GLN A 68 7.86 -16.60 6.50
N SER A 69 7.83 -15.52 5.71
CA SER A 69 8.64 -14.32 5.97
C SER A 69 7.82 -13.24 6.68
N ASP A 70 8.48 -12.45 7.54
CA ASP A 70 7.90 -11.20 8.03
C ASP A 70 7.66 -10.25 6.85
N TRP A 71 6.59 -9.46 6.89
CA TRP A 71 6.29 -8.47 5.85
C TRP A 71 5.66 -7.21 6.43
N LEU A 72 5.78 -6.11 5.69
CA LEU A 72 5.11 -4.84 5.99
C LEU A 72 4.16 -4.49 4.85
N LEU A 73 2.88 -4.29 5.17
CA LEU A 73 1.92 -3.70 4.23
C LEU A 73 1.98 -2.16 4.32
N ASP A 74 2.21 -1.50 3.18
CA ASP A 74 2.11 -0.04 3.06
C ASP A 74 0.99 0.35 2.08
N GLY A 75 0.09 1.20 2.54
CA GLY A 75 -1.01 1.74 1.74
C GLY A 75 -2.21 0.81 1.57
N PHE A 76 -2.29 -0.29 2.32
CA PHE A 76 -3.43 -1.20 2.44
C PHE A 76 -3.50 -1.76 3.88
N PRO A 77 -4.69 -1.95 4.48
CA PRO A 77 -6.02 -1.61 3.98
C PRO A 77 -6.30 -0.09 4.03
N ARG A 78 -7.26 0.39 3.23
CA ARG A 78 -7.75 1.79 3.19
C ARG A 78 -9.23 1.95 3.55
N THR A 79 -9.98 0.86 3.54
CA THR A 79 -11.40 0.81 3.93
C THR A 79 -11.59 -0.22 5.03
N SER A 80 -12.69 -0.13 5.78
CA SER A 80 -13.06 -1.16 6.75
C SER A 80 -13.31 -2.51 6.06
N GLY A 81 -13.90 -2.52 4.87
CA GLY A 81 -14.10 -3.74 4.06
C GLY A 81 -12.78 -4.46 3.78
N GLN A 82 -11.77 -3.73 3.29
CA GLN A 82 -10.43 -4.28 3.07
C GLN A 82 -9.80 -4.83 4.36
N ALA A 83 -9.98 -4.14 5.48
CA ALA A 83 -9.44 -4.58 6.77
C ALA A 83 -10.09 -5.90 7.23
N THR A 84 -11.41 -6.02 7.11
CA THR A 84 -12.14 -7.27 7.43
C THR A 84 -11.67 -8.42 6.54
N MET A 85 -11.62 -8.22 5.21
CA MET A 85 -11.19 -9.25 4.26
C MET A 85 -9.75 -9.71 4.50
N LEU A 86 -8.84 -8.77 4.78
CA LEU A 86 -7.45 -9.09 5.11
C LEU A 86 -7.37 -9.92 6.39
N ASN A 87 -8.10 -9.51 7.44
CA ASN A 87 -8.09 -10.19 8.72
C ASN A 87 -8.62 -11.63 8.60
N GLU A 88 -9.74 -11.82 7.90
CA GLU A 88 -10.33 -13.15 7.64
C GLU A 88 -9.37 -14.04 6.85
N SER A 89 -8.76 -13.51 5.79
CA SER A 89 -7.78 -14.25 4.97
C SER A 89 -6.59 -14.72 5.81
N LEU A 90 -6.03 -13.84 6.63
CA LEU A 90 -4.88 -14.16 7.50
C LEU A 90 -5.24 -15.14 8.62
N HIS A 91 -6.42 -15.01 9.22
CA HIS A 91 -6.92 -15.96 10.22
C HIS A 91 -7.13 -17.36 9.63
N SER A 92 -7.70 -17.47 8.43
CA SER A 92 -7.89 -18.78 7.76
C SER A 92 -6.56 -19.49 7.48
N LYS A 93 -5.46 -18.73 7.37
CA LYS A 93 -4.09 -19.23 7.18
C LYS A 93 -3.30 -19.35 8.48
N ASN A 94 -3.94 -19.15 9.62
CA ASN A 94 -3.33 -19.18 10.94
C ASN A 94 -2.11 -18.25 11.09
N THR A 95 -2.13 -17.11 10.39
CA THR A 95 -1.04 -16.11 10.32
C THR A 95 -1.58 -14.71 10.63
N PRO A 96 -2.09 -14.45 11.86
CA PRO A 96 -2.73 -13.19 12.20
C PRO A 96 -1.76 -12.00 12.14
N LEU A 97 -2.29 -10.81 11.85
CA LEU A 97 -1.52 -9.56 11.93
C LEU A 97 -0.93 -9.38 13.33
N THR A 98 0.37 -9.14 13.41
CA THR A 98 1.08 -8.97 14.68
C THR A 98 1.10 -7.52 15.15
N LEU A 99 1.08 -6.56 14.23
CA LEU A 99 1.23 -5.14 14.55
C LEU A 99 0.54 -4.24 13.52
N VAL A 100 -0.10 -3.18 14.00
CA VAL A 100 -0.60 -2.07 13.18
C VAL A 100 0.02 -0.76 13.67
N VAL A 101 0.77 -0.10 12.80
CA VAL A 101 1.44 1.18 13.13
C VAL A 101 0.60 2.34 12.62
N ASN A 102 0.03 3.11 13.56
CA ASN A 102 -0.62 4.37 13.25
C ASN A 102 0.35 5.55 13.37
N LEU A 103 0.48 6.34 12.31
CA LEU A 103 1.27 7.57 12.35
C LEU A 103 0.36 8.73 12.70
N ASN A 104 0.32 9.05 13.99
CA ASN A 104 -0.39 10.22 14.48
C ASN A 104 0.47 11.47 14.21
N VAL A 105 0.06 12.28 13.24
CA VAL A 105 0.73 13.52 12.84
C VAL A 105 -0.31 14.63 12.86
N PRO A 106 -0.03 15.79 13.48
CA PRO A 106 -0.94 16.93 13.46
C PRO A 106 -1.30 17.34 12.03
N GLU A 107 -2.55 17.77 11.83
CA GLU A 107 -3.07 18.12 10.51
C GLU A 107 -2.27 19.26 9.87
N GLU A 108 -1.86 20.24 10.67
CA GLU A 108 -1.06 21.38 10.22
C GLU A 108 0.27 20.94 9.60
N VAL A 109 0.89 19.92 10.21
CA VAL A 109 2.13 19.31 9.70
C VAL A 109 1.86 18.52 8.42
N ILE A 110 0.70 17.86 8.31
CA ILE A 110 0.30 17.17 7.07
C ILE A 110 0.11 18.17 5.93
N LEU A 111 -0.61 19.26 6.19
CA LEU A 111 -0.87 20.33 5.22
C LEU A 111 0.42 20.99 4.75
N GLN A 112 1.30 21.39 5.68
CA GLN A 112 2.62 21.94 5.34
C GLN A 112 3.41 20.98 4.45
N ARG A 113 3.46 19.68 4.80
CA ARG A 113 4.18 18.68 3.99
C ARG A 113 3.57 18.42 2.62
N VAL A 114 2.26 18.65 2.44
CA VAL A 114 1.62 18.54 1.12
C VAL A 114 1.94 19.75 0.26
N LEU A 115 1.97 20.95 0.86
CA LEU A 115 2.29 22.21 0.16
C LEU A 115 3.77 22.27 -0.26
N ASP A 116 4.67 21.81 0.62
CA ASP A 116 6.12 21.81 0.37
C ASP A 116 6.58 20.62 -0.51
N ARG A 117 5.63 19.92 -1.15
CA ARG A 117 5.93 18.66 -1.84
C ARG A 117 6.39 18.88 -3.27
N TRP A 118 7.71 18.84 -3.49
CA TRP A 118 8.32 18.86 -4.82
C TRP A 118 8.48 17.42 -5.33
N THR A 119 7.86 17.08 -6.46
CA THR A 119 8.01 15.78 -7.10
C THR A 119 9.13 15.82 -8.12
N HIS A 120 10.13 14.94 -8.00
CA HIS A 120 11.11 14.76 -9.07
C HIS A 120 10.44 13.99 -10.23
N ILE A 121 10.06 14.74 -11.27
CA ILE A 121 9.20 14.28 -12.38
C ILE A 121 9.71 12.98 -13.02
N ALA A 122 11.03 12.82 -13.17
CA ALA A 122 11.62 11.68 -13.87
C ALA A 122 11.60 10.37 -13.07
N SER A 123 11.59 10.42 -11.74
CA SER A 123 11.64 9.21 -10.89
C SER A 123 10.39 9.00 -10.05
N GLY A 124 9.44 9.94 -10.06
CA GLY A 124 8.28 9.95 -9.19
C GLY A 124 8.61 9.98 -7.69
N ARG A 125 9.89 10.24 -7.35
CA ARG A 125 10.36 10.33 -5.96
C ARG A 125 9.94 11.68 -5.40
N VAL A 126 9.57 11.64 -4.13
CA VAL A 126 9.05 12.76 -3.35
C VAL A 126 9.71 12.77 -1.99
#